data_AF-A0A7L5EDI9-F1
#
_entry.id   AF-A0A7L5EDI9-F1
#
_cell.length_a   1.000
_cell.length_b   1.000
_cell.length_c   1.000
_cell.angle_alpha   90.00
_cell.angle_beta   90.00
_cell.angle_gamma   90.00
#
_symmetry.space_group_name_H-M   'P 1'
#
loop_
_entity.id
_entity.type
_entity.pdbx_description
1 polymer ?
#
loop_
_entity_poly.entity_id
_entity_poly.type
_entity_poly.pdbx_seq_one_letter_code
_entity_poly.pdbx_strand_id
1 'polypeptide(L)'
;MKRLIKFLSALSVQQPHQKTIDYKPSSNKVLKKDFNIGDKVKKQVFIGYMLPGKPREQYEDYIYGEIIFIENGYASVRFKNPRVTEREMFSNLILVSEEEWKYMARSGAW
;
A
#
# COMPACT_ATOMS: atom_id res chain seq x y z
N MET A 1 4.72 -38.74 62.13
CA MET A 1 5.40 -37.43 61.98
C MET A 1 5.10 -36.89 60.59
N LYS A 2 4.55 -35.66 60.53
CA LYS A 2 4.17 -34.92 59.31
C LYS A 2 5.42 -34.25 58.72
N ARG A 3 5.61 -34.30 57.39
CA ARG A 3 6.23 -33.19 56.64
C ARG A 3 5.48 -32.99 55.33
N LEU A 4 4.70 -31.92 55.37
CA LEU A 4 3.97 -31.27 54.30
C LEU A 4 5.00 -30.46 53.49
N ILE A 5 5.13 -30.70 52.19
CA ILE A 5 5.81 -29.76 51.30
C ILE A 5 4.78 -29.28 50.28
N LYS A 6 4.29 -28.07 50.55
CA LYS A 6 3.64 -27.20 49.57
C LYS A 6 4.72 -26.71 48.62
N PHE A 7 4.51 -26.86 47.32
CA PHE A 7 5.03 -25.88 46.37
C PHE A 7 3.87 -25.33 45.55
N LEU A 8 3.58 -24.07 45.86
CA LEU A 8 2.93 -23.12 44.97
C LEU A 8 3.84 -22.90 43.77
N SER A 9 3.31 -22.94 42.56
CA SER A 9 3.10 -21.72 41.77
C SER A 9 2.58 -22.08 40.37
N ALA A 10 1.45 -21.45 40.06
CA ALA A 10 0.89 -21.39 38.73
C ALA A 10 1.84 -20.59 37.82
N LEU A 11 2.29 -21.20 36.73
CA LEU A 11 2.74 -20.46 35.55
C LEU A 11 1.65 -20.62 34.48
N SER A 12 0.63 -19.77 34.59
CA SER A 12 -0.29 -19.50 33.49
C SER A 12 0.52 -18.83 32.39
N VAL A 13 0.93 -19.60 31.38
CA VAL A 13 1.47 -19.06 30.14
C VAL A 13 0.35 -18.28 29.46
N GLN A 14 0.29 -16.96 29.70
CA GLN A 14 -0.55 -16.06 28.95
C GLN A 14 -0.01 -16.02 27.51
N GLN A 15 -0.63 -16.82 26.63
CA GLN A 15 -0.44 -16.68 25.19
C GLN A 15 -0.74 -15.22 24.81
N PRO A 16 0.11 -14.55 24.02
CA PRO A 16 -0.20 -13.21 23.55
C PRO A 16 -1.50 -13.30 22.74
N HIS A 17 -2.53 -12.60 23.20
CA HIS A 17 -3.76 -12.43 22.45
C HIS A 17 -3.40 -11.93 21.05
N GLN A 18 -3.52 -12.82 20.08
CA GLN A 18 -3.52 -12.50 18.67
C GLN A 18 -4.72 -11.56 18.48
N LYS A 19 -4.46 -10.26 18.42
CA LYS A 19 -5.45 -9.29 17.95
C LYS A 19 -5.77 -9.69 16.53
N THR A 20 -6.84 -10.43 16.33
CA THR A 20 -7.50 -10.52 15.05
C THR A 20 -7.90 -9.10 14.70
N ILE A 21 -7.11 -8.47 13.84
CA ILE A 21 -7.52 -7.22 13.21
C ILE A 21 -8.63 -7.67 12.26
N ASP A 22 -9.87 -7.55 12.72
CA ASP A 22 -11.03 -7.71 11.85
C ASP A 22 -10.89 -6.66 10.75
N TYR A 23 -10.39 -7.09 9.59
CA TYR A 23 -10.42 -6.29 8.37
C TYR A 23 -11.90 -6.11 8.02
N LYS A 24 -12.52 -5.06 8.58
CA LYS A 24 -13.75 -4.51 8.02
C LYS A 24 -13.35 -3.86 6.70
N PRO A 25 -13.77 -4.38 5.54
CA PRO A 25 -13.67 -3.59 4.32
C PRO A 25 -14.46 -2.32 4.59
N SER A 26 -13.77 -1.19 4.75
CA SER A 26 -14.46 0.07 4.96
C SER A 26 -15.27 0.30 3.69
N SER A 27 -16.59 0.23 3.79
CA SER A 27 -17.48 0.63 2.73
C SER A 27 -17.51 2.16 2.68
N ASN A 28 -16.34 2.79 2.56
CA ASN A 28 -16.28 4.05 1.85
C ASN A 28 -16.67 3.67 0.43
N LYS A 29 -17.96 3.83 0.11
CA LYS A 29 -18.41 4.11 -1.24
C LYS A 29 -17.72 5.42 -1.65
N VAL A 30 -16.42 5.34 -1.89
CA VAL A 30 -15.69 6.32 -2.67
C VAL A 30 -16.48 6.35 -3.96
N LEU A 31 -17.21 7.45 -4.17
CA LEU A 31 -17.76 7.79 -5.46
C LEU A 31 -16.64 7.51 -6.44
N LYS A 32 -16.74 6.41 -7.21
CA LYS A 32 -15.77 6.08 -8.25
C LYS A 32 -15.92 7.19 -9.25
N LYS A 33 -15.15 8.25 -9.07
CA LYS A 33 -15.03 9.32 -10.03
C LYS A 33 -14.53 8.65 -11.29
N ASP A 34 -15.27 8.80 -12.37
CA ASP A 34 -14.89 8.23 -13.65
C ASP A 34 -13.54 8.84 -14.07
N PHE A 35 -12.63 7.96 -14.50
CA PHE A 35 -11.33 8.37 -15.02
C PHE A 35 -11.50 8.96 -16.42
N ASN A 36 -10.74 10.01 -16.70
CA ASN A 36 -10.68 10.67 -18.00
C ASN A 36 -9.26 10.70 -18.54
N ILE A 37 -9.14 10.82 -19.87
CA ILE A 37 -7.85 11.07 -20.51
C ILE A 37 -7.31 12.42 -20.01
N GLY A 38 -6.04 12.46 -19.62
CA GLY A 38 -5.36 13.62 -19.04
C GLY A 38 -5.35 13.64 -17.51
N ASP A 39 -6.18 12.82 -16.86
CA ASP A 39 -6.21 12.73 -15.39
C ASP A 39 -4.84 12.30 -14.85
N LYS A 40 -4.45 12.96 -13.75
CA LYS A 40 -3.25 12.61 -13.00
C LYS A 40 -3.59 11.49 -12.03
N VAL A 41 -2.79 10.43 -12.06
CA VAL A 41 -3.02 9.24 -11.25
C VAL A 41 -1.73 8.78 -10.59
N LYS A 42 -1.89 8.01 -9.52
CA LYS A 42 -0.81 7.25 -8.89
C LYS A 42 -1.21 5.79 -8.70
N LYS A 43 -0.20 4.92 -8.65
CA LYS A 43 -0.33 3.49 -8.38
C LYS A 43 0.62 3.11 -7.25
N GLN A 44 0.13 2.28 -6.33
CA GLN A 44 0.95 1.73 -5.25
C GLN A 44 1.91 0.67 -5.81
N VAL A 45 3.17 0.73 -5.40
CA VAL A 45 4.22 -0.23 -5.75
C VAL A 45 4.92 -0.72 -4.49
N PHE A 46 5.39 -1.96 -4.54
CA PHE A 46 6.18 -2.57 -3.47
C PHE A 46 7.61 -2.70 -3.96
N ILE A 47 8.52 -1.98 -3.34
CA ILE A 47 9.93 -1.99 -3.69
C ILE A 47 10.67 -2.85 -2.67
N GLY A 48 11.36 -3.89 -3.16
CA GLY A 48 12.16 -4.77 -2.32
C GLY A 48 13.63 -4.67 -2.69
N TYR A 49 14.48 -4.40 -1.71
CA TYR A 49 15.94 -4.42 -1.89
C TYR A 49 16.54 -5.60 -1.12
N MET A 50 17.52 -6.27 -1.73
CA MET A 50 18.37 -7.25 -1.06
C MET A 50 19.79 -6.70 -1.01
N LEU A 51 20.23 -6.29 0.17
CA LEU A 51 21.63 -6.01 0.43
C LEU A 51 22.32 -7.32 0.86
N PRO A 52 23.53 -7.63 0.37
CA PRO A 52 24.25 -8.83 0.80
C PRO A 52 24.38 -8.87 2.33
N GLY A 53 23.95 -9.97 2.93
CA GLY A 53 24.04 -10.19 4.38
C GLY A 53 22.97 -9.50 5.24
N LYS A 54 21.97 -8.83 4.64
CA LYS A 54 20.82 -8.26 5.37
C LYS A 54 19.51 -8.93 4.97
N PRO A 55 18.51 -8.99 5.87
CA PRO A 55 17.16 -9.41 5.51
C PRO A 55 16.58 -8.50 4.42
N ARG A 56 15.67 -9.04 3.60
CA ARG A 56 15.00 -8.29 2.55
C ARG A 56 14.13 -7.20 3.17
N GLU A 57 14.43 -5.94 2.86
CA GLU A 57 13.61 -4.80 3.25
C GLU A 57 12.57 -4.55 2.14
N GLN A 58 11.30 -4.42 2.53
CA GLN A 58 10.19 -4.06 1.64
C GLN A 58 9.63 -2.71 2.06
N TYR A 59 9.48 -1.82 1.09
CA TYR A 59 8.88 -0.50 1.25
C TYR A 59 7.71 -0.34 0.30
N GLU A 60 6.68 0.34 0.77
CA GLU A 60 5.55 0.76 -0.05
C GLU A 60 5.80 2.16 -0.58
N ASP A 61 5.58 2.37 -1.88
CA ASP A 61 5.73 3.65 -2.53
C ASP A 61 4.64 3.87 -3.59
N TYR A 62 4.61 5.05 -4.20
CA TYR A 62 3.67 5.41 -5.25
C TYR A 62 4.40 5.92 -6.49
N ILE A 63 4.03 5.38 -7.65
CA ILE A 63 4.47 5.92 -8.94
C ILE A 63 3.36 6.79 -9.54
N TYR A 64 3.76 7.91 -10.13
CA TYR A 64 2.86 8.94 -10.64
C TYR A 64 2.85 8.97 -12.17
N GLY A 65 1.67 9.20 -12.74
CA GLY A 65 1.49 9.20 -14.18
C GLY A 65 0.26 9.97 -14.65
N GLU A 66 0.08 9.97 -15.95
CA GLU A 66 -1.05 10.60 -16.63
C GLU A 66 -1.73 9.59 -17.55
N ILE A 67 -3.05 9.55 -17.48
CA ILE A 67 -3.85 8.71 -18.39
C ILE A 67 -3.76 9.29 -19.80
N ILE A 68 -3.32 8.46 -20.75
CA ILE A 68 -3.22 8.86 -22.16
C ILE A 68 -4.29 8.19 -23.04
N PHE A 69 -4.86 7.08 -22.57
CA PHE A 69 -5.88 6.33 -23.30
C PHE A 69 -6.73 5.51 -22.33
N ILE A 70 -8.00 5.28 -22.67
CA ILE A 70 -8.95 4.51 -21.86
C ILE A 70 -9.65 3.50 -22.75
N GLU A 71 -9.73 2.26 -22.29
CA GLU A 71 -10.43 1.19 -22.98
C GLU A 71 -10.89 0.11 -22.01
N ASN A 72 -12.19 -0.21 -22.03
CA ASN A 72 -12.77 -1.40 -21.41
C ASN A 72 -12.36 -1.64 -19.94
N GLY A 73 -12.39 -0.58 -19.11
CA GLY A 73 -12.04 -0.66 -17.67
C GLY A 73 -10.54 -0.61 -17.38
N TYR A 74 -9.72 -0.35 -18.40
CA TYR A 74 -8.29 -0.11 -18.31
C TYR A 74 -7.95 1.32 -18.74
N ALA A 75 -6.87 1.85 -18.20
CA ALA A 75 -6.21 3.05 -18.66
C ALA A 75 -4.77 2.73 -19.07
N SER A 76 -4.34 3.25 -20.21
CA SER A 76 -2.91 3.37 -20.50
C SER A 76 -2.40 4.61 -19.78
N VAL A 77 -1.46 4.41 -18.86
CA VAL A 77 -0.87 5.47 -18.04
C VAL A 77 0.57 5.65 -18.44
N ARG A 78 0.95 6.88 -18.77
CA ARG A 78 2.35 7.26 -18.96
C ARG A 78 2.92 7.66 -17.60
N PHE A 79 3.61 6.72 -16.98
CA PHE A 79 4.30 6.93 -15.72
C PHE A 79 5.56 7.77 -15.94
N LYS A 80 5.88 8.59 -14.93
CA LYS A 80 7.05 9.46 -14.98
C LYS A 80 8.31 8.78 -14.47
N ASN A 81 8.17 7.89 -13.49
CA ASN A 81 9.24 7.09 -12.96
C ASN A 81 8.72 5.69 -12.59
N PRO A 82 9.11 4.64 -13.32
CA PRO A 82 9.91 4.67 -14.55
C PRO A 82 9.19 5.41 -15.70
N ARG A 83 9.95 5.95 -16.67
CA ARG A 83 9.40 6.64 -17.86
C ARG A 83 8.83 5.65 -18.87
N VAL A 84 7.75 4.98 -18.49
CA VAL A 84 7.13 3.90 -19.26
C VAL A 84 5.63 4.13 -19.36
N THR A 85 5.05 3.63 -20.45
CA THR A 85 3.60 3.55 -20.59
C THR A 85 3.18 2.14 -20.23
N GLU A 86 2.30 2.02 -19.23
CA GLU A 86 1.76 0.74 -18.78
C GLU A 86 0.24 0.76 -18.83
N ARG A 87 -0.35 -0.41 -19.07
CA ARG A 87 -1.80 -0.60 -19.07
C ARG A 87 -2.23 -1.03 -17.67
N GLU A 88 -3.06 -0.23 -17.03
CA GLU A 88 -3.51 -0.44 -15.65
C GLU A 88 -5.02 -0.58 -15.56
N MET A 89 -5.45 -1.44 -14.64
CA MET A 89 -6.87 -1.52 -14.25
C MET A 89 -7.25 -0.29 -13.45
N PHE A 90 -8.47 0.23 -13.64
CA PHE A 90 -8.98 1.36 -12.86
C PHE A 90 -8.95 1.12 -11.34
N SER A 91 -9.06 -0.13 -10.89
CA SER A 91 -8.96 -0.49 -9.47
C SER A 91 -7.59 -0.25 -8.86
N ASN A 92 -6.54 -0.17 -9.67
CA ASN A 92 -5.15 0.01 -9.22
C ASN A 92 -4.73 1.49 -9.25
N LEU A 93 -5.57 2.35 -9.82
CA LEU A 93 -5.27 3.76 -10.01
C LEU A 93 -5.98 4.60 -8.94
N ILE A 94 -5.26 5.59 -8.45
CA ILE A 94 -5.75 6.58 -7.49
C ILE A 94 -5.63 7.93 -8.16
N LEU A 95 -6.73 8.69 -8.24
CA LEU A 95 -6.69 10.07 -8.74
C LEU A 95 -5.82 10.94 -7.84
N VAL A 96 -5.03 11.80 -8.47
CA VAL A 96 -4.13 12.74 -7.82
C VAL A 96 -4.68 14.14 -8.00
N SER A 97 -4.78 14.90 -6.91
CA SER A 97 -5.23 16.30 -6.97
C SER A 97 -4.16 17.19 -7.62
N GLU A 98 -4.54 18.38 -8.08
CA GLU A 98 -3.57 19.32 -8.64
C GLU A 98 -2.51 19.74 -7.60
N GLU A 99 -2.90 19.90 -6.34
CA GLU A 99 -2.01 20.29 -5.25
C GLU A 99 -0.95 19.22 -5.00
N GLU A 100 -1.37 17.96 -4.90
CA GLU A 100 -0.46 16.82 -4.75
C GLU A 100 0.47 16.72 -5.95
N TRP A 101 -0.06 16.83 -7.17
CA TRP A 101 0.76 16.81 -8.40
C TRP A 101 1.82 17.92 -8.42
N LYS A 102 1.44 19.15 -8.02
CA LYS A 102 2.36 20.29 -7.91
C LYS A 102 3.37 20.10 -6.77
N TYR A 103 2.97 19.50 -5.65
CA TYR A 103 3.88 19.20 -4.54
C TYR A 103 4.94 18.20 -4.97
N MET A 104 4.51 17.09 -5.59
CA MET A 104 5.43 16.12 -6.15
C MET A 104 6.39 16.86 -7.09
N ALA A 105 5.89 17.66 -8.04
CA ALA A 105 6.67 18.53 -8.96
C ALA A 105 7.82 19.31 -8.35
N ARG A 106 7.64 19.82 -7.14
CA ARG A 106 8.64 20.64 -6.47
C ARG A 106 9.59 19.84 -5.60
N SER A 107 9.10 18.76 -4.98
CA SER A 107 9.84 17.98 -4.00
C SER A 107 11.03 17.21 -4.57
N GLY A 108 11.11 17.07 -5.90
CA GLY A 108 12.12 16.21 -6.52
C GLY A 108 11.98 14.73 -6.14
N ALA A 109 10.95 14.35 -5.38
CA ALA A 109 10.55 12.97 -5.09
C ALA A 109 9.89 12.32 -6.32
N TRP A 110 10.48 12.59 -7.50
CA TRP A 110 10.12 12.10 -8.82
C TRP A 110 10.90 10.85 -9.13
#